data_AF-A0A093FFA4-F1
#
_entry.id   AF-A0A093FFA4-F1
#
_cell.length_a   1.000
_cell.length_b   1.000
_cell.length_c   1.000
_cell.angle_alpha   90.00
_cell.angle_beta   90.00
_cell.angle_gamma   90.00
#
_symmetry.space_group_name_H-M   'P 1'
#
loop_
_entity.id
_entity.type
_entity.pdbx_description
1 polymer ?
#
loop_
_entity_poly.entity_id
_entity_poly.type
_entity_poly.pdbx_seq_one_letter_code
_entity_poly.pdbx_strand_id
1 'polypeptide(L)' 'KEALGDVVYCSLPEIGTKLSKHDEFGALESVKAASELYSPLSGEVTEINAALADNPGLVNKSCYQDGWLIKMTVE' A
#
# COMPACT_ATOMS: atom_id res chain seq x y z
N LYS A 1 17.84 -2.59 8.27
CA LYS A 1 17.96 -1.37 7.43
C LYS A 1 16.64 -1.26 6.69
N GLU A 2 15.87 -0.19 6.92
CA GLU A 2 14.65 0.03 6.14
C GLU A 2 15.06 0.20 4.67
N ALA A 3 14.50 -0.62 3.78
CA ALA A 3 14.93 -0.66 2.39
C ALA A 3 14.56 0.62 1.63
N LEU A 4 13.38 1.17 1.93
CA LEU A 4 12.87 2.38 1.29
C LEU A 4 13.38 3.68 1.93
N GLY A 5 13.62 3.68 3.25
CA GLY A 5 13.74 4.91 4.05
C GLY A 5 12.37 5.49 4.40
N ASP A 6 12.33 6.75 4.84
CA ASP A 6 11.11 7.41 5.28
C ASP A 6 10.12 7.60 4.12
N VAL A 7 8.94 6.97 4.23
CA VAL A 7 7.88 7.05 3.24
C VAL A 7 7.23 8.43 3.31
N VAL A 8 7.18 9.10 2.16
CA VAL A 8 6.61 10.45 2.00
C VAL A 8 5.37 10.47 1.14
N TYR A 9 5.08 9.38 0.41
CA TYR A 9 3.88 9.27 -0.41
C TYR A 9 3.47 7.81 -0.61
N CYS A 10 2.16 7.57 -0.68
CA CYS A 10 1.55 6.26 -0.93
C CYS A 10 0.53 6.39 -2.07
N SER A 11 0.79 5.70 -3.19
CA SER A 11 -0.18 5.52 -4.26
C SER A 11 -0.94 4.21 -4.01
N LEU A 12 -2.25 4.30 -3.82
CA LEU A 12 -3.14 3.18 -3.54
C LEU A 12 -4.25 3.10 -4.60
N PRO A 13 -4.82 1.91 -4.85
CA PRO A 13 -5.85 1.71 -5.86
C PRO A 13 -7.20 2.24 -5.35
N GLU A 14 -8.22 2.21 -6.20
CA GLU A 14 -9.57 2.58 -5.79
C GLU A 14 -10.29 1.40 -5.12
N ILE A 15 -11.26 1.70 -4.26
CA ILE A 15 -12.19 0.67 -3.75
C ILE A 15 -12.99 0.12 -4.93
N GLY A 16 -13.10 -1.20 -5.02
CA GLY A 16 -13.72 -1.92 -6.14
C GLY A 16 -12.74 -2.33 -7.24
N THR A 17 -11.46 -1.95 -7.16
CA THR A 17 -10.43 -2.46 -8.09
C THR A 17 -10.29 -3.97 -7.92
N LYS A 18 -10.38 -4.71 -9.03
CA LYS A 18 -10.06 -6.14 -9.09
C LYS A 18 -8.57 -6.33 -9.35
N LEU A 19 -7.93 -7.15 -8.53
CA LEU A 19 -6.51 -7.47 -8.63
C LEU A 19 -6.34 -8.96 -8.84
N SER A 20 -5.45 -9.34 -9.74
CA SER A 20 -4.93 -10.70 -9.84
C SER A 20 -3.67 -10.83 -9.00
N LYS A 21 -3.33 -12.05 -8.59
CA LYS A 21 -2.03 -12.31 -7.97
C LYS A 21 -0.89 -11.81 -8.86
N HIS A 22 0.03 -11.07 -8.25
CA HIS A 22 1.16 -10.36 -8.87
C HIS A 22 0.81 -9.12 -9.71
N ASP A 23 -0.46 -8.69 -9.76
CA ASP A 23 -0.78 -7.40 -10.35
C ASP A 23 -0.20 -6.27 -9.49
N GLU A 24 0.39 -5.28 -10.15
CA GLU A 24 0.78 -4.03 -9.50
C GLU A 24 -0.49 -3.24 -9.14
N PHE A 25 -0.59 -2.81 -7.88
CA PHE A 25 -1.76 -2.08 -7.39
C PHE A 25 -1.44 -0.68 -6.86
N GLY A 26 -0.16 -0.32 -6.76
CA GLY A 26 0.26 0.94 -6.16
C GLY A 26 1.76 1.03 -5.99
N ALA A 27 2.20 2.07 -5.29
CA ALA A 27 3.62 2.30 -5.01
C ALA A 27 3.80 3.07 -3.69
N LEU A 28 4.92 2.81 -3.02
CA LEU A 28 5.42 3.60 -1.89
C LEU A 28 6.62 4.42 -2.36
N GLU A 29 6.65 5.70 -2.02
CA GLU A 29 7.76 6.59 -2.36
C GLU A 29 8.40 7.17 -1.11
N SER A 30 9.73 7.21 -1.11
CA SER A 30 10.56 7.91 -0.15
C SER A 30 11.34 9.03 -0.85
N VAL A 31 12.10 9.82 -0.09
CA VAL A 31 13.01 10.83 -0.66
C VAL A 31 14.12 10.20 -1.54
N LYS A 32 14.35 8.89 -1.45
CA LYS A 32 15.50 8.21 -2.07
C LYS A 32 15.12 7.15 -3.10
N ALA A 33 13.92 6.58 -3.00
CA ALA A 33 13.50 5.45 -3.81
C ALA A 33 11.98 5.38 -3.91
N ALA A 34 11.51 4.70 -4.95
CA ALA A 34 10.14 4.21 -5.06
C ALA A 34 10.16 2.68 -5.04
N SER A 35 9.08 2.07 -4.55
CA SER A 35 8.85 0.62 -4.65
C SER A 35 7.40 0.39 -5.07
N GLU A 36 7.26 -0.41 -6.11
CA GLU A 36 5.97 -0.92 -6.57
C GLU A 36 5.39 -1.91 -5.55
N LEU A 37 4.07 -1.96 -5.50
CA LEU A 37 3.30 -2.86 -4.64
C LEU A 37 2.56 -3.87 -5.52
N TYR A 38 2.77 -5.15 -5.22
CA TYR A 38 2.16 -6.24 -5.96
C TYR A 38 1.17 -7.01 -5.10
N SER A 39 0.02 -7.35 -5.68
CA SER A 39 -1.01 -8.08 -4.96
C SER A 39 -0.53 -9.50 -4.67
N PRO A 40 -0.58 -9.96 -3.41
CA PRO A 40 -0.17 -11.33 -3.08
C PRO A 40 -1.19 -12.38 -3.52
N LEU A 41 -2.45 -11.97 -3.79
CA LEU A 41 -3.61 -12.82 -4.05
C LEU A 41 -4.53 -12.19 -5.10
N SER A 42 -5.46 -12.98 -5.63
CA SER A 42 -6.54 -12.45 -6.48
C SER A 42 -7.76 -12.08 -5.63
N GLY A 43 -8.46 -11.00 -6.00
CA GLY A 43 -9.67 -10.54 -5.33
C GLY A 43 -10.01 -9.08 -5.63
N GLU A 44 -10.85 -8.47 -4.79
CA GLU A 44 -11.34 -7.11 -4.98
C GLU A 44 -11.03 -6.22 -3.77
N VAL A 45 -10.51 -5.02 -4.01
CA VAL A 45 -10.20 -4.03 -2.97
C VAL A 45 -11.49 -3.55 -2.30
N THR A 46 -11.60 -3.73 -0.99
CA THR A 46 -12.78 -3.34 -0.20
C THR A 46 -12.55 -2.09 0.63
N GLU A 47 -11.30 -1.78 0.97
CA GLU A 47 -10.96 -0.62 1.79
C GLU A 47 -9.54 -0.14 1.48
N ILE A 48 -9.31 1.17 1.57
CA ILE A 48 -7.98 1.79 1.50
C ILE A 48 -7.72 2.59 2.77
N ASN A 49 -6.46 2.65 3.20
CA ASN A 49 -6.09 3.42 4.39
C ASN A 49 -5.97 4.92 4.07
N ALA A 50 -7.09 5.64 4.20
CA ALA A 50 -7.14 7.08 3.94
C ALA A 50 -6.20 7.90 4.84
N ALA A 51 -5.79 7.40 6.01
CA ALA A 51 -4.86 8.10 6.89
C ALA A 51 -3.46 8.28 6.27
N LEU A 52 -3.09 7.46 5.28
CA LEU A 52 -1.79 7.54 4.61
C LEU A 52 -1.67 8.76 3.67
N ALA A 53 -2.78 9.39 3.28
CA ALA A 53 -2.75 10.64 2.53
C ALA A 53 -2.15 11.79 3.36
N ASP A 54 -2.50 11.85 4.65
CA ASP A 54 -2.02 12.89 5.58
C ASP A 54 -0.78 12.46 6.36
N ASN A 55 -0.60 11.15 6.58
CA ASN A 55 0.47 10.59 7.41
C ASN A 55 1.11 9.34 6.80
N PRO A 56 1.83 9.47 5.67
CA PRO A 56 2.50 8.35 5.00
C PRO A 56 3.54 7.66 5.88
N GLY A 57 4.12 8.38 6.85
CA GLY A 57 5.08 7.83 7.81
C GLY A 57 4.53 6.76 8.75
N LEU A 58 3.20 6.53 8.77
CA LEU A 58 2.60 5.37 9.44
C LEU A 58 3.11 4.04 8.86
N VAL A 59 3.46 3.99 7.58
CA VAL A 59 4.05 2.81 6.94
C VAL A 59 5.38 2.44 7.63
N ASN A 60 6.24 3.40 7.94
CA ASN A 60 7.49 3.13 8.66
C ASN A 60 7.25 2.75 10.12
N LYS A 61 6.30 3.40 10.79
CA LYS A 61 6.11 3.27 12.25
C LYS A 61 5.26 2.06 12.67
N SER A 62 4.30 1.66 11.84
CA SER A 62 3.20 0.79 12.25
C SER A 62 2.68 -0.07 11.08
N CYS A 63 3.58 -0.63 10.25
CA CYS A 63 3.23 -1.34 8.99
C CYS A 63 2.23 -2.49 9.12
N TYR A 64 2.11 -3.10 10.31
CA TYR A 64 1.17 -4.20 10.58
C TYR A 64 -0.09 -3.77 11.34
N GLN A 65 -0.16 -2.52 11.81
CA GLN A 65 -1.31 -2.00 12.55
C GLN A 65 -1.85 -0.78 11.79
N ASP A 66 -1.42 0.43 12.12
CA ASP A 66 -2.02 1.67 11.59
C ASP A 66 -1.54 2.01 10.17
N GLY A 67 -0.43 1.41 9.73
CA GLY A 67 0.20 1.60 8.41
C GLY A 67 -0.20 0.56 7.37
N TRP A 68 -1.33 -0.14 7.56
CA TRP A 68 -1.88 -1.05 6.56
C TRP A 68 -2.24 -0.28 5.27
N LEU A 69 -2.21 -0.96 4.11
CA LEU A 69 -2.37 -0.28 2.81
C LEU A 69 -3.79 -0.44 2.25
N ILE A 70 -4.21 -1.69 2.03
CA ILE A 70 -5.51 -2.05 1.49
C ILE A 70 -6.10 -3.24 2.26
N LYS A 71 -7.43 -3.39 2.21
CA LYS A 71 -8.13 -4.64 2.49
C LYS A 71 -8.77 -5.13 1.21
N MET A 72 -8.84 -6.44 1.04
CA MET A 72 -9.45 -7.06 -0.12
C MET A 72 -10.20 -8.34 0.25
N THR A 73 -11.16 -8.73 -0.58
CA THR A 73 -11.65 -10.11 -0.61
C THR A 73 -10.59 -11.05 -1.20
N VAL A 74 -10.75 -12.34 -0.97
CA VAL A 74 -9.90 -13.37 -1.58
C VAL A 74 -10.79 -14.31 -2.38
N GLU A 75 -10.37 -14.61 -3.61
CA GLU A 75 -10.97 -15.63 -4.49
C GLU A 75 -10.33 -17.01 -4.33
#